data_AF-A0ABD0QVL9-F1
#
_entry.id   AF-A0ABD0QVL9-F1
#
_cell.length_a   1.000
_cell.length_b   1.000
_cell.length_c   1.000
_cell.angle_alpha   90.00
_cell.angle_beta   90.00
_cell.angle_gamma   90.00
#
_symmetry.space_group_name_H-M   'P 1'
#
loop_
_entity.id
_entity.type
_entity.pdbx_description
1 polymer ?
#
loop_
_entity_poly.entity_id
_entity_poly.type
_entity_poly.pdbx_seq_one_letter_code
_entity_poly.pdbx_strand_id
1 'polypeptide(L)'
;MASDSVSQSSQSPVTKIMTFHPTKEEFRDFNRYIAYMESQGAHRAGMAKVVPPKDWKPRRTYDDIDDLVIPAPIQQVVTGQSGLFTQYNIQKKPMTVREFRKTANTD
;
A
#
# COMPACT_ATOMS: atom_id res chain seq x y z
N MET A 1 43.45 24.36 -22.44
CA MET A 1 42.29 23.89 -23.22
C MET A 1 41.94 22.50 -22.72
N ALA A 2 41.17 22.42 -21.63
CA ALA A 2 40.63 21.16 -21.14
C ALA A 2 39.18 21.11 -21.61
N SER A 3 38.85 20.10 -22.41
CA SER A 3 37.52 19.89 -22.96
C SER A 3 36.64 19.29 -21.88
N ASP A 4 35.75 20.10 -21.30
CA ASP A 4 34.71 19.60 -20.40
C ASP A 4 33.67 18.82 -21.21
N SER A 5 33.80 17.50 -21.16
CA SER A 5 32.79 16.57 -21.65
C SER A 5 31.53 16.69 -20.77
N VAL A 6 30.47 17.27 -21.34
CA VAL A 6 29.13 17.32 -20.75
C VAL A 6 28.64 15.89 -20.56
N SER A 7 28.60 15.43 -19.30
CA SER A 7 27.88 14.21 -18.93
C SER A 7 26.39 14.44 -19.20
N GLN A 8 25.89 13.84 -20.29
CA GLN A 8 24.46 13.69 -20.50
C GLN A 8 23.88 12.91 -19.32
N SER A 9 23.29 13.61 -18.36
CA SER A 9 22.42 13.01 -17.37
C SER A 9 21.20 12.47 -18.11
N SER A 10 21.23 11.17 -18.40
CA SER A 10 20.06 10.42 -18.82
C SER A 10 19.03 10.54 -17.70
N GLN A 11 18.08 11.47 -17.87
CA GLN A 11 16.91 11.55 -17.00
C GLN A 11 16.27 10.16 -17.02
N SER A 12 16.39 9.45 -15.90
CA SER A 12 15.80 8.13 -15.76
C SER A 12 14.30 8.29 -16.02
N PRO A 13 13.69 7.50 -16.92
CA PRO A 13 12.28 7.66 -17.24
C PRO A 13 11.49 7.58 -15.93
N VAL A 14 10.72 8.63 -15.63
CA VAL A 14 9.92 8.73 -14.39
C VAL A 14 9.09 7.46 -14.24
N THR A 15 9.42 6.65 -13.23
CA THR A 15 8.74 5.39 -12.98
C THR A 15 7.40 5.66 -12.30
N LYS A 16 6.32 5.68 -13.09
CA LYS A 16 4.96 5.94 -12.60
C LYS A 16 4.37 4.68 -11.95
N ILE A 17 3.61 4.88 -10.87
CA ILE A 17 2.79 3.82 -10.28
C ILE A 17 1.72 3.40 -11.29
N MET A 18 1.68 2.11 -11.61
CA MET A 18 0.73 1.55 -12.58
C MET A 18 -0.53 1.02 -11.89
N THR A 19 -1.68 1.14 -12.55
CA THR A 19 -2.96 0.56 -12.09
C THR A 19 -3.45 -0.46 -13.11
N PHE A 20 -3.72 -1.68 -12.67
CA PHE A 20 -4.15 -2.82 -13.48
C PHE A 20 -5.60 -3.20 -13.18
N HIS A 21 -6.32 -3.64 -14.21
CA HIS A 21 -7.72 -4.05 -14.15
C HIS A 21 -7.88 -5.41 -14.85
N PRO A 22 -7.44 -6.52 -14.22
CA PRO A 22 -7.51 -7.85 -14.82
C PRO A 22 -8.93 -8.29 -15.15
N THR A 23 -9.04 -9.09 -16.19
CA THR A 23 -10.18 -9.99 -16.40
C THR A 23 -10.22 -11.09 -15.34
N LYS A 24 -11.33 -11.82 -15.25
CA LYS A 24 -11.48 -12.93 -14.29
C LYS A 24 -10.50 -14.06 -14.57
N GLU A 25 -10.19 -14.29 -15.84
CA GLU A 25 -9.25 -15.30 -16.31
C GLU A 25 -7.82 -14.94 -15.92
N GLU A 26 -7.42 -13.68 -16.12
CA GLU A 26 -6.12 -13.16 -15.70
C GLU A 26 -5.96 -13.14 -14.17
N PHE A 27 -7.01 -12.77 -13.44
CA PHE A 27 -6.98 -12.68 -11.98
C PHE A 27 -6.92 -14.04 -11.27
N ARG A 28 -7.19 -15.15 -11.98
CA ARG A 28 -7.22 -16.50 -11.40
C ARG A 28 -5.85 -17.00 -10.98
N ASP A 29 -4.79 -16.62 -11.68
CA ASP A 29 -3.42 -17.04 -11.42
C ASP A 29 -2.58 -15.87 -10.91
N PHE A 30 -2.41 -15.82 -9.59
CA PHE A 30 -1.67 -14.76 -8.91
C PHE A 30 -0.23 -14.64 -9.45
N ASN A 31 0.52 -15.75 -9.50
CA ASN A 31 1.93 -15.73 -9.87
C ASN A 31 2.12 -15.27 -11.32
N ARG A 32 1.27 -15.77 -12.23
CA ARG A 32 1.29 -15.35 -13.63
C ARG A 32 0.96 -13.87 -13.78
N TYR A 33 -0.01 -13.36 -13.03
CA TYR A 33 -0.38 -11.94 -13.13
C TYR A 33 0.68 -11.01 -12.55
N ILE A 34 1.39 -11.43 -11.48
CA ILE A 34 2.56 -10.71 -10.96
C ILE A 34 3.65 -10.62 -12.05
N ALA A 35 4.04 -11.75 -12.65
CA ALA A 35 5.05 -11.77 -13.71
C ALA A 35 4.64 -10.92 -14.93
N TYR A 36 3.34 -10.92 -15.27
CA TYR A 36 2.80 -10.02 -16.29
C TYR A 36 3.00 -8.54 -15.91
N MET A 37 2.58 -8.12 -14.72
CA MET A 37 2.77 -6.73 -14.28
C MET A 37 4.24 -6.31 -14.25
N GLU A 38 5.13 -7.22 -13.86
CA GLU A 38 6.58 -6.99 -13.90
C GLU A 38 7.10 -6.81 -15.33
N SER A 39 6.61 -7.61 -16.29
CA SER A 39 6.94 -7.46 -17.72
C SER A 39 6.50 -6.11 -18.30
N GLN A 40 5.46 -5.48 -17.72
CA GLN A 40 5.00 -4.14 -18.06
C GLN A 40 5.80 -3.03 -17.34
N GLY A 41 6.77 -3.38 -16.49
CA GLY A 41 7.61 -2.45 -15.77
C GLY A 41 7.06 -1.94 -14.43
N ALA A 42 5.98 -2.52 -13.91
CA ALA A 42 5.33 -2.05 -12.68
C ALA A 42 6.26 -2.02 -11.45
N HIS A 43 7.16 -3.01 -11.36
CA HIS A 43 8.14 -3.13 -10.29
C HIS A 43 9.10 -1.93 -10.22
N ARG A 44 9.32 -1.21 -11.33
CA ARG A 44 10.24 -0.06 -11.38
C ARG A 44 9.74 1.13 -10.56
N ALA A 45 8.44 1.19 -10.27
CA ALA A 45 7.86 2.20 -9.38
C ALA A 45 7.89 1.81 -7.90
N GLY A 46 8.26 0.56 -7.56
CA GLY A 46 8.22 0.01 -6.20
C GLY A 46 6.81 -0.28 -5.66
N MET A 47 5.76 0.14 -6.37
CA MET A 47 4.36 -0.09 -6.02
C MET A 47 3.48 -0.15 -7.28
N ALA A 48 2.46 -1.00 -7.24
CA ALA A 48 1.41 -1.10 -8.24
C ALA A 48 0.05 -1.27 -7.57
N LYS A 49 -1.03 -0.85 -8.25
CA LYS A 49 -2.42 -1.06 -7.82
C LYS A 49 -3.10 -2.08 -8.72
N VAL A 50 -3.82 -3.03 -8.15
CA VAL A 50 -4.69 -3.95 -8.89
C VAL A 50 -6.12 -3.74 -8.43
N VAL A 51 -7.01 -3.40 -9.35
CA VAL A 51 -8.45 -3.35 -9.10
C VAL A 51 -9.03 -4.69 -9.57
N PRO A 52 -9.53 -5.55 -8.66
CA PRO A 52 -10.01 -6.88 -9.05
C PRO A 52 -11.26 -6.80 -9.95
N PRO A 53 -11.60 -7.89 -10.66
CA PRO A 53 -12.86 -7.99 -11.41
C PRO A 53 -14.07 -7.64 -10.54
N LYS A 54 -15.06 -6.95 -11.10
CA LYS A 54 -16.22 -6.39 -10.34
C LYS A 54 -17.05 -7.45 -9.60
N ASP A 55 -17.07 -8.69 -10.10
CA ASP A 55 -17.80 -9.82 -9.52
C ASP A 55 -17.00 -10.56 -8.44
N TRP A 56 -15.70 -10.29 -8.31
CA TRP A 56 -14.87 -10.92 -7.29
C TRP A 56 -15.06 -10.25 -5.94
N LYS A 57 -15.39 -11.05 -4.92
CA LYS A 57 -15.48 -10.62 -3.52
C LYS A 57 -14.79 -11.66 -2.63
N PRO A 58 -13.83 -11.27 -1.78
CA PRO A 58 -13.17 -12.21 -0.86
C PRO A 58 -14.09 -12.63 0.29
N ARG A 59 -15.12 -11.82 0.58
CA ARG A 59 -16.11 -12.04 1.64
C ARG A 59 -17.47 -11.46 1.24
N ARG A 60 -18.55 -12.03 1.77
CA ARG A 60 -19.92 -11.56 1.52
C ARG A 60 -20.26 -10.26 2.24
N THR A 61 -19.94 -10.19 3.53
CA THR A 61 -20.18 -9.06 4.44
C THR A 61 -19.06 -9.01 5.48
N TYR A 62 -18.90 -7.86 6.16
CA TYR A 62 -17.96 -7.68 7.28
C TYR A 62 -18.70 -7.28 8.57
N ASP A 63 -20.00 -7.60 8.68
CA ASP A 63 -20.82 -7.21 9.85
C ASP A 63 -20.47 -8.04 11.10
N ASP A 64 -19.76 -9.14 10.93
CA ASP A 64 -19.38 -10.13 11.94
C ASP A 64 -18.00 -9.86 12.59
N ILE A 65 -17.33 -8.76 12.27
CA ILE A 65 -15.95 -8.51 12.73
C ILE A 65 -15.85 -7.74 14.05
N ASP A 66 -16.97 -7.29 14.60
CA ASP A 66 -17.00 -6.37 15.75
C ASP A 66 -16.29 -6.93 16.98
N ASP A 67 -16.41 -8.23 17.23
CA ASP A 67 -15.82 -8.90 18.39
C ASP A 67 -14.40 -9.42 18.12
N LEU A 68 -13.84 -9.18 16.92
CA LEU A 68 -12.44 -9.49 16.62
C LEU A 68 -11.52 -8.68 17.53
N VAL A 69 -10.60 -9.36 18.22
CA VAL A 69 -9.65 -8.72 19.14
C VAL A 69 -8.39 -8.28 18.38
N ILE A 70 -8.03 -7.01 18.53
CA ILE A 70 -6.73 -6.45 18.19
C ILE A 70 -5.83 -6.65 19.43
N PRO A 71 -4.88 -7.60 19.42
CA PRO A 71 -4.15 -7.99 20.62
C PRO A 71 -3.13 -6.93 21.08
N ALA A 72 -2.56 -6.16 20.15
CA ALA A 72 -1.54 -5.15 20.45
C ALA A 72 -1.76 -3.88 19.61
N PRO A 73 -2.84 -3.10 19.87
CA PRO A 73 -3.03 -1.82 19.22
C PRO A 73 -1.88 -0.86 19.55
N ILE A 74 -1.51 0.01 18.62
CA ILE A 74 -0.42 0.97 18.78
C ILE A 74 -0.94 2.41 18.72
N GLN A 75 -0.42 3.26 19.60
CA GLN A 75 -0.50 4.71 19.43
C GLN A 75 0.77 5.18 18.73
N GLN A 76 0.61 5.87 17.61
CA GLN A 76 1.71 6.44 16.84
C GLN A 76 1.96 7.87 17.31
N VAL A 77 3.05 8.09 18.04
CA VAL A 77 3.47 9.42 18.49
C VAL A 77 4.50 9.95 17.50
N VAL A 78 4.24 11.12 16.92
CA VAL A 78 5.09 11.72 15.88
C VAL A 78 5.80 12.93 16.46
N THR A 79 7.11 13.02 16.23
CA THR A 79 7.95 14.21 16.52
C THR A 79 8.70 14.62 15.27
N GLY A 80 8.93 15.92 15.11
CA GLY A 80 9.62 16.47 13.94
C GLY A 80 8.87 17.65 13.33
N GLN A 81 9.45 18.23 12.29
CA GLN A 81 8.94 19.42 11.62
C GLN A 81 9.51 19.54 10.20
N SER A 82 8.93 20.43 9.40
CA SER A 82 9.42 20.76 8.04
C SER A 82 9.58 19.54 7.12
N GLY A 83 8.68 18.56 7.22
CA GLY A 83 8.67 17.36 6.38
C GLY A 83 9.58 16.22 6.86
N LEU A 84 10.31 16.39 7.98
CA LEU A 84 11.12 15.35 8.59
C LEU A 84 10.55 14.94 9.94
N PHE A 85 10.15 13.68 10.06
CA PHE A 85 9.48 13.16 11.24
C PHE A 85 10.03 11.81 11.69
N THR A 86 10.01 11.59 13.00
CA THR A 86 10.23 10.30 13.64
C THR A 86 8.93 9.86 14.31
N GLN A 87 8.53 8.62 14.08
CA GLN A 87 7.35 8.01 14.68
C GLN A 87 7.76 6.97 15.74
N TYR A 88 7.19 7.06 16.93
CA TYR A 88 7.31 6.09 18.00
C TYR A 88 5.99 5.31 18.18
N ASN A 89 6.10 4.00 18.42
CA ASN A 89 4.95 3.13 18.65
C ASN A 89 4.82 2.81 20.13
N ILE A 90 3.71 3.22 20.75
CA ILE A 90 3.38 2.89 22.13
C ILE A 90 2.26 1.84 22.10
N GLN A 91 2.57 0.62 22.54
CA GLN A 91 1.56 -0.43 22.64
C GLN A 91 0.48 -0.06 23.67
N LYS A 92 -0.78 -0.33 23.32
CA LYS A 92 -1.96 -0.14 24.15
C LYS A 92 -2.56 -1.49 24.56
N LYS A 93 -3.50 -1.46 25.50
CA LYS A 93 -4.21 -2.66 25.95
C LYS A 93 -5.01 -3.26 24.77
N PRO A 94 -5.18 -4.60 24.71
CA PRO A 94 -6.03 -5.24 23.72
C PRO A 94 -7.42 -4.60 23.67
N MET A 95 -8.00 -4.54 22.47
CA MET A 95 -9.35 -4.02 22.26
C MET A 95 -10.01 -4.73 21.09
N THR A 96 -11.33 -4.73 21.07
CA THR A 96 -12.14 -5.23 19.95
C THR A 96 -12.14 -4.25 18.77
N VAL A 97 -12.46 -4.75 17.57
CA VAL A 97 -12.70 -3.89 16.39
C VAL A 97 -13.84 -2.90 16.66
N ARG A 98 -14.87 -3.29 17.41
CA ARG A 98 -15.95 -2.37 17.83
C ARG A 98 -15.41 -1.18 18.62
N GLU A 99 -14.56 -1.42 19.61
CA GLU A 99 -13.94 -0.37 20.42
C GLU A 99 -13.01 0.51 19.57
N PHE A 100 -12.18 -0.11 18.73
CA PHE A 100 -11.30 0.62 17.81
C PHE A 100 -12.10 1.52 16.85
N ARG A 101 -13.18 1.00 16.26
CA ARG A 101 -14.09 1.75 15.38
C ARG A 101 -14.74 2.92 16.12
N LYS A 102 -15.14 2.75 17.39
CA LYS A 102 -15.66 3.85 18.19
C LYS A 102 -14.61 4.96 18.35
N THR A 103 -13.38 4.62 18.71
CA THR A 103 -12.28 5.61 18.84
C THR A 103 -11.97 6.30 17.51
N ALA A 104 -11.95 5.56 16.40
CA ALA A 104 -11.64 6.12 15.07
C ALA A 104 -12.71 7.09 14.53
N ASN A 105 -13.94 7.03 15.05
CA ASN A 105 -15.06 7.89 14.64
C ASN A 105 -15.51 8.85 15.76
N THR A 106 -14.70 9.01 16.81
CA THR A 106 -14.93 10.06 17.83
C THR A 106 -14.31 11.37 17.33
N ASP A 107 -15.02 12.48 17.48
CA ASP A 107 -14.54 13.83 17.14
C ASP A 107 -13.34 14.29 17.98
#